data_AF-A0A350D099-F1
#
_entry.id   AF-A0A350D099-F1
#
_cell.length_a   1.000
_cell.length_b   1.000
_cell.length_c   1.000
_cell.angle_alpha   90.00
_cell.angle_beta   90.00
_cell.angle_gamma   90.00
#
_symmetry.space_group_name_H-M   'P 1'
#
loop_
_entity.id
_entity.type
_entity.pdbx_description
1 polymer ?
#
loop_
_entity_poly.entity_id
_entity_poly.type
_entity_poly.pdbx_seq_one_letter_code
_entity_poly.pdbx_strand_id
1 'polypeptide(L)'
;MLRDIALISLVLRVLVFSYFITISIGKPPTKQALIIIPSVIYLLVSMYNFLYPGKLKIFKSYGDLIFIPILAFLSGQKESFLTFLPFISLNTSRKIFQGTLFLWLSIIFSLYHYGKVGLTILPLLIGIYIASIHPDLIEALRKERFYIKNLRKAYHKMISDYGRLEKELSSIKMYASLLDKIEESSSLEHYLRSIKEEFNLKAIRIVPIYEDSSKEIDPSTYSFHVPIELEKGKAKVSFYFNNPLELYDKELLKNLEKASKLINLYIEGFEEKSKAKVIAV
;
A
#
# COMPACT_ATOMS: atom_id res chain seq x y z
N MET A 1 3.72 26.17 -4.30
CA MET A 1 2.51 26.08 -3.45
C MET A 1 2.50 27.07 -2.29
N LEU A 2 3.34 26.97 -1.24
CA LEU A 2 3.24 27.87 -0.07
C LEU A 2 3.42 29.36 -0.39
N ARG A 3 4.29 29.70 -1.35
CA ARG A 3 4.54 31.08 -1.81
C ARG A 3 3.36 31.66 -2.59
N ASP A 4 2.77 30.84 -3.46
CA ASP A 4 1.60 31.21 -4.28
C ASP A 4 0.38 31.52 -3.40
N ILE A 5 0.21 30.78 -2.30
CA ILE A 5 -0.89 30.98 -1.36
C ILE A 5 -0.72 32.24 -0.52
N ALA A 6 0.51 32.54 -0.09
CA ALA A 6 0.80 33.80 0.59
C ALA A 6 0.55 35.00 -0.33
N LEU A 7 0.83 34.85 -1.63
CA LEU A 7 0.57 35.86 -2.64
C LEU A 7 -0.94 36.04 -2.89
N ILE A 8 -1.70 34.94 -3.05
CA ILE A 8 -3.16 34.96 -3.16
C ILE A 8 -3.79 35.64 -1.94
N SER A 9 -3.34 35.29 -0.73
CA SER A 9 -3.80 35.92 0.50
C SER A 9 -3.49 37.41 0.53
N LEU A 10 -2.29 37.85 0.12
CA LEU A 10 -1.94 39.26 0.06
C LEU A 10 -2.81 40.03 -0.95
N VAL A 11 -3.00 39.49 -2.16
CA VAL A 11 -3.86 40.09 -3.19
C VAL A 11 -5.29 40.28 -2.64
N LEU A 12 -5.81 39.28 -1.94
CA LEU A 12 -7.13 39.33 -1.34
C LEU A 12 -7.23 40.41 -0.23
N ARG A 13 -6.19 40.56 0.58
CA ARG A 13 -6.12 41.63 1.60
C ARG A 13 -6.03 43.03 0.97
N VAL A 14 -5.33 43.17 -0.16
CA VAL A 14 -5.29 44.41 -0.94
C VAL A 14 -6.67 44.73 -1.52
N LEU A 15 -7.40 43.74 -2.03
CA LEU A 15 -8.76 43.93 -2.53
C LEU A 15 -9.71 44.37 -1.41
N VAL A 16 -9.65 43.74 -0.24
CA VAL A 16 -10.45 44.11 0.94
C VAL A 16 -10.12 45.54 1.40
N PHE A 17 -8.85 45.91 1.42
CA PHE A 17 -8.41 47.27 1.70
C PHE A 17 -8.99 48.27 0.68
N SER A 18 -8.90 47.97 -0.61
CA SER A 18 -9.45 48.82 -1.67
C SER A 18 -10.97 49.01 -1.53
N TYR A 19 -11.68 47.93 -1.16
CA TYR A 19 -13.12 47.97 -0.90
C TYR A 19 -13.47 48.94 0.22
N PHE A 20 -12.79 48.88 1.37
CA PHE A 20 -13.03 49.80 2.47
C PHE A 20 -12.66 51.25 2.14
N ILE A 21 -11.63 51.49 1.32
CA ILE A 21 -11.37 52.84 0.79
C ILE A 21 -12.55 53.33 -0.04
N THR A 22 -13.01 52.55 -1.01
CA THR A 22 -14.11 52.96 -1.89
C THR A 22 -15.39 53.27 -1.10
N ILE A 23 -15.67 52.49 -0.06
CA ILE A 23 -16.79 52.72 0.87
C ILE A 23 -16.65 53.99 1.70
N SER A 24 -15.42 54.40 1.98
CA SER A 24 -15.16 55.60 2.76
C SER A 24 -15.39 56.90 1.95
N ILE A 25 -15.39 56.81 0.62
CA ILE A 25 -15.64 57.94 -0.28
C ILE A 25 -17.09 58.39 -0.11
N GLY A 26 -17.29 59.68 0.19
CA GLY A 26 -18.62 60.27 0.40
C GLY A 26 -19.15 60.22 1.84
N LYS A 27 -18.37 59.69 2.80
CA LYS A 27 -18.68 59.79 4.24
C LYS A 27 -18.12 61.08 4.85
N PRO A 28 -18.72 61.59 5.96
CA PRO A 28 -18.15 62.74 6.67
C PRO A 28 -16.72 62.44 7.15
N PRO A 29 -15.85 63.47 7.25
CA PRO A 29 -14.41 63.30 7.43
C PRO A 29 -14.05 62.51 8.69
N THR A 30 -14.83 62.64 9.76
CA THR A 30 -14.66 61.88 11.00
C THR A 30 -14.88 60.37 10.83
N LYS A 31 -15.94 59.99 10.10
CA LYS A 31 -16.24 58.58 9.79
C LYS A 31 -15.28 58.01 8.74
N GLN A 32 -14.82 58.85 7.82
CA GLN A 32 -13.85 58.48 6.80
C GLN A 32 -12.50 58.12 7.43
N ALA A 33 -11.98 58.98 8.33
CA ALA A 33 -10.74 58.71 9.05
C ALA A 33 -10.80 57.40 9.87
N LEU A 34 -11.95 57.16 10.49
CA LEU A 34 -12.19 55.97 11.32
C LEU A 34 -12.14 54.65 10.52
N ILE A 35 -12.43 54.68 9.22
CA ILE A 35 -12.33 53.51 8.32
C ILE A 35 -10.94 53.41 7.70
N ILE A 36 -10.39 54.54 7.23
CA ILE A 36 -9.11 54.55 6.49
C ILE A 36 -7.94 54.20 7.41
N ILE A 37 -7.86 54.76 8.61
CA ILE A 37 -6.71 54.56 9.51
C ILE A 37 -6.54 53.06 9.87
N PRO A 38 -7.57 52.34 10.35
CA PRO A 38 -7.43 50.91 10.62
C PRO A 38 -7.19 50.07 9.37
N SER A 39 -7.73 50.48 8.21
CA SER A 39 -7.51 49.79 6.92
C SER A 39 -6.04 49.90 6.48
N VAL A 40 -5.43 51.08 6.62
CA VAL A 40 -4.01 51.30 6.30
C VAL A 40 -3.11 50.51 7.24
N ILE A 41 -3.42 50.50 8.55
CA ILE A 41 -2.70 49.67 9.52
C ILE A 41 -2.79 48.19 9.15
N TYR A 42 -3.99 47.71 8.80
CA TYR A 42 -4.21 46.33 8.39
C TYR A 42 -3.37 45.94 7.17
N LEU A 43 -3.29 46.82 6.16
CA LEU A 43 -2.49 46.59 4.97
C LEU A 43 -0.99 46.60 5.28
N LEU A 44 -0.51 47.59 6.05
CA LEU A 44 0.91 47.71 6.41
C LEU A 44 1.40 46.48 7.19
N VAL A 45 0.64 46.02 8.18
CA VAL A 45 1.01 44.82 8.96
C VAL A 45 0.93 43.57 8.07
N SER A 46 -0.03 43.51 7.14
CA SER A 46 -0.12 42.42 6.16
C SER A 46 1.06 42.37 5.18
N MET A 47 1.48 43.51 4.65
CA MET A 47 2.67 43.62 3.79
C MET A 47 3.94 43.25 4.56
N TYR A 48 4.08 43.73 5.80
CA TYR A 48 5.22 43.40 6.65
C TYR A 48 5.30 41.90 6.94
N ASN A 49 4.16 41.25 7.24
CA ASN A 49 4.09 39.81 7.47
C ASN A 49 4.37 38.98 6.19
N PHE A 50 4.07 39.53 5.00
CA PHE A 50 4.43 38.90 3.73
C PHE A 50 5.93 39.00 3.42
N LEU A 51 6.53 40.17 3.62
CA LEU A 51 7.95 40.42 3.37
C LEU A 51 8.86 39.72 4.39
N TYR A 52 8.45 39.63 5.66
CA TYR A 52 9.21 39.00 6.74
C TYR A 52 8.42 37.85 7.39
N PRO A 53 8.31 36.70 6.70
CA PRO A 53 7.56 35.55 7.22
C PRO A 53 8.20 35.04 8.52
N GLY A 54 7.43 35.03 9.61
CA GLY A 54 7.82 34.42 10.90
C GLY A 54 8.03 35.40 12.05
N LYS A 55 8.21 36.70 11.80
CA LYS A 55 8.30 37.71 12.87
C LYS A 55 6.94 37.99 13.53
N LEU A 56 5.83 37.86 12.79
CA LEU A 56 4.47 38.08 13.27
C LEU A 56 3.59 36.83 13.13
N LYS A 57 3.96 35.72 13.80
CA LYS A 57 3.20 34.45 13.75
C LYS A 57 1.74 34.60 14.20
N ILE A 58 1.48 35.41 15.23
CA ILE A 58 0.14 35.61 15.77
C ILE A 58 -0.74 36.37 14.77
N PHE A 59 -0.24 37.48 14.21
CA PHE A 59 -0.97 38.25 13.19
C PHE A 59 -1.18 37.44 11.91
N LYS A 60 -0.20 36.63 11.49
CA LYS A 60 -0.36 35.74 10.33
C LYS A 60 -1.53 34.78 10.51
N SER A 61 -1.79 34.33 11.73
CA SER A 61 -2.85 33.38 12.02
C SER A 61 -4.18 34.03 12.35
N TYR A 62 -4.22 35.12 13.11
CA TYR A 62 -5.47 35.68 13.64
C TYR A 62 -5.74 37.14 13.24
N GLY A 63 -4.78 37.79 12.58
CA GLY A 63 -4.91 39.21 12.19
C GLY A 63 -6.15 39.47 11.36
N ASP A 64 -6.44 38.60 10.40
CA ASP A 64 -7.64 38.70 9.55
C ASP A 64 -8.93 38.59 10.38
N LEU A 65 -8.95 37.70 11.38
CA LEU A 65 -10.12 37.45 12.22
C LEU A 65 -10.44 38.64 13.15
N ILE A 66 -9.44 39.45 13.50
CA ILE A 66 -9.62 40.63 14.34
C ILE A 66 -9.96 41.85 13.48
N PHE A 67 -9.16 42.12 12.45
CA PHE A 67 -9.27 43.37 11.69
C PHE A 67 -10.49 43.42 10.77
N ILE A 68 -10.85 42.32 10.11
CA ILE A 68 -11.94 42.33 9.12
C ILE A 68 -13.30 42.55 9.78
N PRO A 69 -13.67 41.88 10.90
CA PRO A 69 -14.93 42.17 11.57
C PRO A 69 -14.98 43.61 12.09
N ILE A 70 -13.89 44.11 12.68
CA ILE A 70 -13.82 45.50 13.14
C ILE A 70 -14.08 46.45 11.96
N LEU A 71 -13.39 46.28 10.83
CA LEU A 71 -13.60 47.12 9.65
C LEU A 71 -15.02 47.02 9.08
N ALA A 72 -15.60 45.83 9.05
CA ALA A 72 -16.96 45.59 8.58
C ALA A 72 -18.00 46.30 9.47
N PHE A 73 -17.86 46.23 10.79
CA PHE A 73 -18.74 46.93 11.73
C PHE A 73 -18.56 48.45 11.68
N LEU A 74 -17.31 48.94 11.63
CA LEU A 74 -17.02 50.37 11.54
C LEU A 74 -17.50 51.01 10.23
N SER A 75 -17.54 50.23 9.15
CA SER A 75 -18.11 50.64 7.88
C SER A 75 -19.61 50.96 7.99
N GLY A 76 -20.36 50.18 8.78
CA GLY A 76 -21.81 50.34 8.95
C GLY A 76 -22.64 50.11 7.69
N GLN A 77 -22.02 49.67 6.59
CA GLN A 77 -22.70 49.33 5.34
C GLN A 77 -23.12 47.87 5.32
N LYS A 78 -24.33 47.62 4.81
CA LYS A 78 -24.95 46.30 4.79
C LYS A 78 -24.14 45.32 3.94
N GLU A 79 -23.57 45.79 2.84
CA GLU A 79 -22.78 45.02 1.87
C GLU A 79 -21.45 44.52 2.43
N SER A 80 -20.98 45.06 3.57
CA SER A 80 -19.70 44.68 4.18
C SER A 80 -19.61 43.21 4.56
N PHE A 81 -20.73 42.48 4.65
CA PHE A 81 -20.74 41.03 4.87
C PHE A 81 -20.01 40.25 3.77
N LEU A 82 -19.99 40.78 2.53
CA LEU A 82 -19.31 40.15 1.41
C LEU A 82 -17.80 40.02 1.63
N THR A 83 -17.21 40.87 2.49
CA THR A 83 -15.79 40.80 2.84
C THR A 83 -15.43 39.54 3.60
N PHE A 84 -16.39 38.84 4.23
CA PHE A 84 -16.13 37.59 4.93
C PHE A 84 -16.05 36.37 3.99
N LEU A 85 -16.76 36.40 2.85
CA LEU A 85 -16.83 35.25 1.91
C LEU A 85 -15.46 34.74 1.45
N PRO A 86 -14.51 35.61 1.04
CA PRO A 86 -13.23 35.14 0.54
C PRO A 86 -12.38 34.50 1.65
N PHE A 87 -12.55 34.96 2.91
CA PHE A 87 -11.85 34.37 4.05
C PHE A 87 -12.50 33.07 4.53
N ILE A 88 -13.82 32.91 4.37
CA ILE A 88 -14.48 31.62 4.51
C ILE A 88 -13.89 30.64 3.49
N SER A 89 -13.78 31.04 2.23
CA SER A 89 -13.29 30.14 1.19
C SER A 89 -11.82 29.72 1.36
N LEU A 90 -10.95 30.67 1.71
CA LEU A 90 -9.52 30.40 1.86
C LEU A 90 -9.15 29.67 3.15
N ASN A 91 -9.83 29.96 4.28
CA ASN A 91 -9.42 29.43 5.58
C ASN A 91 -10.12 28.12 5.97
N THR A 92 -11.29 27.82 5.41
CA THR A 92 -12.08 26.65 5.82
C THR A 92 -11.38 25.31 5.53
N SER A 93 -10.66 25.20 4.40
CA SER A 93 -9.94 23.99 4.00
C SER A 93 -8.79 23.63 4.95
N ARG A 94 -8.07 24.63 5.46
CA ARG A 94 -6.79 24.43 6.18
C ARG A 94 -6.87 24.70 7.68
N LYS A 95 -7.73 25.62 8.08
CA LYS A 95 -7.93 26.06 9.45
C LYS A 95 -9.43 26.12 9.70
N ILE A 96 -10.03 24.94 9.79
CA ILE A 96 -11.48 24.75 9.95
C ILE A 96 -12.02 25.73 10.99
N PHE A 97 -11.42 25.79 12.19
CA PHE A 97 -11.80 26.71 13.26
C PHE A 97 -11.91 28.19 12.83
N GLN A 98 -10.97 28.68 12.03
CA GLN A 98 -11.01 30.07 11.54
C GLN A 98 -12.10 30.26 10.48
N GLY A 99 -12.26 29.28 9.58
CA GLY A 99 -13.36 29.27 8.61
C GLY A 99 -14.73 29.25 9.30
N THR A 100 -14.90 28.44 10.34
CA THR A 100 -16.15 28.37 11.12
C THR A 100 -16.42 29.69 11.85
N LEU A 101 -15.41 30.33 12.43
CA LEU A 101 -15.57 31.64 13.07
C LEU A 101 -15.97 32.73 12.07
N PHE A 102 -15.36 32.77 10.87
CA PHE A 102 -15.76 33.71 9.82
C PHE A 102 -17.20 33.45 9.34
N LEU A 103 -17.63 32.20 9.25
CA LEU A 103 -19.02 31.85 8.93
C LEU A 103 -19.98 32.38 10.00
N TRP A 104 -19.70 32.12 11.28
CA TRP A 104 -20.53 32.64 12.37
C TRP A 104 -20.57 34.16 12.42
N LEU A 105 -19.43 34.83 12.25
CA LEU A 105 -19.36 36.29 12.18
C LEU A 105 -20.17 36.83 11.00
N SER A 106 -20.11 36.17 9.84
CA SER A 106 -20.92 36.55 8.67
C SER A 106 -22.42 36.34 8.90
N ILE A 107 -22.83 35.28 9.60
CA ILE A 107 -24.23 35.01 9.95
C ILE A 107 -24.74 36.07 10.93
N ILE A 108 -23.98 36.36 11.99
CA ILE A 108 -24.32 37.37 12.99
C ILE A 108 -24.43 38.75 12.33
N PHE A 109 -23.48 39.11 11.47
CA PHE A 109 -23.48 40.39 10.76
C PHE A 109 -24.68 40.51 9.79
N SER A 110 -25.01 39.43 9.07
CA SER A 110 -26.18 39.37 8.18
C SER A 110 -27.48 39.57 8.95
N LEU A 111 -27.65 38.87 10.09
CA LEU A 111 -28.82 39.02 10.95
C LEU A 111 -28.93 40.43 11.58
N TYR A 112 -27.80 41.03 11.96
CA TYR A 112 -27.77 42.37 12.53
C TYR A 112 -28.23 43.46 11.54
N HIS A 113 -27.77 43.40 10.29
CA HIS A 113 -28.06 44.44 9.29
C HIS A 113 -29.32 44.20 8.45
N TYR A 114 -29.67 42.94 8.16
CA TYR A 114 -30.83 42.57 7.34
C TYR A 114 -32.01 42.01 8.14
N GLY A 115 -31.86 41.79 9.45
CA GLY A 115 -32.92 41.23 10.29
C GLY A 115 -33.39 39.86 9.80
N LYS A 116 -34.71 39.64 9.75
CA LYS A 116 -35.32 38.38 9.27
C LYS A 116 -34.96 38.05 7.81
N VAL A 117 -34.71 39.06 6.98
CA VAL A 117 -34.30 38.87 5.58
C VAL A 117 -32.90 38.27 5.49
N GLY A 118 -32.04 38.47 6.50
CA GLY A 118 -30.71 37.87 6.58
C GLY A 118 -30.72 36.33 6.57
N LEU A 119 -31.84 35.70 6.96
CA LEU A 119 -32.01 34.23 6.88
C LEU A 119 -31.97 33.72 5.43
N THR A 120 -32.35 34.55 4.45
CA THR A 120 -32.29 34.18 3.02
C THR A 120 -30.85 34.09 2.50
N ILE A 121 -29.90 34.75 3.15
CA ILE A 121 -28.47 34.76 2.80
C ILE A 121 -27.75 33.54 3.41
N LEU A 122 -28.36 32.90 4.41
CA LEU A 122 -27.77 31.80 5.17
C LEU A 122 -27.44 30.57 4.32
N PRO A 123 -28.30 30.11 3.38
CA PRO A 123 -27.95 29.02 2.46
C PRO A 123 -26.71 29.32 1.60
N LEU A 124 -26.51 30.57 1.19
CA LEU A 124 -25.34 30.98 0.41
C LEU A 124 -24.06 30.87 1.24
N LEU A 125 -24.08 31.35 2.49
CA LEU A 125 -22.94 31.28 3.41
C LEU A 125 -22.54 29.83 3.73
N ILE A 126 -23.53 28.98 4.01
CA ILE A 126 -23.31 27.55 4.25
C ILE A 126 -22.81 26.87 2.96
N GLY A 127 -23.38 27.20 1.80
CA GLY A 127 -22.97 26.64 0.52
C GLY A 127 -21.50 26.92 0.21
N ILE A 128 -21.02 28.15 0.41
CA ILE A 128 -19.62 28.52 0.21
C ILE A 128 -18.71 27.80 1.20
N TYR A 129 -19.13 27.66 2.46
CA TYR A 129 -18.38 26.91 3.48
C TYR A 129 -18.22 25.43 3.09
N ILE A 130 -19.32 24.75 2.72
CA ILE A 130 -19.30 23.34 2.30
C ILE A 130 -18.48 23.15 1.02
N ALA A 131 -18.67 24.03 0.03
CA ALA A 131 -17.92 23.99 -1.22
C ALA A 131 -16.41 24.10 -0.99
N SER A 132 -16.00 24.87 0.02
CA SER A 132 -14.59 25.07 0.37
C SER A 132 -13.96 23.90 1.13
N ILE A 133 -14.77 22.98 1.70
CA ILE A 133 -14.31 21.74 2.36
C ILE A 133 -14.11 20.61 1.33
N HIS A 134 -14.93 20.59 0.28
CA HIS A 134 -15.02 19.49 -0.67
C HIS A 134 -13.70 19.09 -1.38
N PRO A 135 -12.84 20.01 -1.88
CA PRO A 135 -11.64 19.62 -2.62
C PRO A 135 -10.61 18.87 -1.76
N ASP A 136 -10.41 19.28 -0.51
CA ASP A 136 -9.45 18.63 0.40
C ASP A 136 -9.96 17.25 0.86
N LEU A 137 -11.27 17.10 1.03
CA LEU A 137 -11.89 15.82 1.36
C LEU A 137 -11.72 14.79 0.22
N ILE A 138 -11.90 15.21 -1.03
CA ILE A 138 -11.65 14.34 -2.19
C ILE A 138 -10.19 13.91 -2.25
N GLU A 139 -9.24 14.83 -2.02
CA GLU A 139 -7.83 14.51 -2.08
C GLU A 139 -7.42 13.53 -0.96
N ALA A 140 -7.95 13.71 0.25
CA ALA A 140 -7.76 12.78 1.36
C ALA A 140 -8.30 11.38 1.01
N LEU A 141 -9.55 11.30 0.54
CA LEU A 141 -10.17 10.03 0.11
C LEU A 141 -9.39 9.36 -1.02
N ARG A 142 -8.84 10.13 -1.96
CA ARG A 142 -8.00 9.60 -3.05
C ARG A 142 -6.69 9.02 -2.51
N LYS A 143 -6.04 9.68 -1.54
CA LYS A 143 -4.84 9.19 -0.86
C LYS A 143 -5.12 7.90 -0.09
N GLU A 144 -6.20 7.86 0.68
CA GLU A 144 -6.61 6.66 1.41
C GLU A 144 -6.91 5.48 0.47
N ARG A 145 -7.64 5.72 -0.63
CA ARG A 145 -7.92 4.69 -1.64
C ARG A 145 -6.62 4.14 -2.26
N PHE A 146 -5.66 5.01 -2.54
CA PHE A 146 -4.35 4.59 -3.07
C PHE A 146 -3.59 3.74 -2.06
N TYR A 147 -3.59 4.13 -0.78
CA TYR A 147 -2.97 3.38 0.31
C TYR A 147 -3.59 1.98 0.46
N ILE A 148 -4.92 1.87 0.50
CA ILE A 148 -5.64 0.60 0.59
C ILE A 148 -5.30 -0.31 -0.61
N LYS A 149 -5.21 0.27 -1.81
CA LYS A 149 -4.84 -0.48 -3.02
C LYS A 149 -3.42 -1.05 -2.91
N ASN A 150 -2.47 -0.28 -2.39
CA ASN A 150 -1.09 -0.74 -2.19
C ASN A 150 -1.01 -1.82 -1.11
N LEU A 151 -1.76 -1.66 -0.03
CA LEU A 151 -1.81 -2.63 1.06
C LEU A 151 -2.37 -3.98 0.58
N ARG A 152 -3.43 -3.95 -0.24
CA ARG A 152 -3.97 -5.17 -0.87
C ARG A 152 -2.96 -5.88 -1.77
N LYS A 153 -2.18 -5.12 -2.55
CA LYS A 153 -1.12 -5.68 -3.41
C LYS A 153 0.00 -6.31 -2.57
N ALA A 154 0.45 -5.63 -1.51
CA ALA A 154 1.47 -6.15 -0.61
C ALA A 154 1.01 -7.44 0.07
N TYR A 155 -0.24 -7.49 0.51
CA TYR A 155 -0.83 -8.68 1.12
C TYR A 155 -0.88 -9.88 0.15
N HIS A 156 -1.30 -9.67 -1.10
CA HIS A 156 -1.28 -10.73 -2.12
C HIS A 156 0.14 -11.23 -2.39
N LYS A 157 1.12 -10.33 -2.44
CA LYS A 157 2.53 -10.72 -2.59
C LYS A 157 3.00 -11.56 -1.41
N MET A 158 2.69 -11.13 -0.18
CA MET A 158 3.05 -11.85 1.03
C MET A 158 2.43 -13.26 1.08
N ILE A 159 1.18 -13.42 0.66
CA ILE A 159 0.53 -14.75 0.55
C ILE A 159 1.27 -15.63 -0.47
N SER A 160 1.61 -15.08 -1.64
CA SER A 160 2.34 -15.83 -2.66
C SER A 160 3.72 -16.26 -2.17
N ASP A 161 4.43 -15.37 -1.48
CA ASP A 161 5.76 -15.64 -0.93
C ASP A 161 5.67 -16.70 0.18
N TYR A 162 4.64 -16.63 1.05
CA TYR A 162 4.37 -17.64 2.07
C TYR A 162 4.12 -19.02 1.45
N GLY A 163 3.25 -19.11 0.43
CA GLY A 163 2.98 -20.38 -0.24
C GLY A 163 4.20 -20.96 -0.98
N ARG A 164 5.13 -20.09 -1.43
CA ARG A 164 6.42 -20.53 -1.98
C ARG A 164 7.33 -21.09 -0.88
N LEU A 165 7.46 -20.38 0.24
CA LEU A 165 8.29 -20.81 1.37
C LEU A 165 7.79 -22.12 1.97
N GLU A 166 6.47 -22.32 2.05
CA GLU A 166 5.86 -23.56 2.54
C GLU A 166 6.26 -24.77 1.66
N LYS A 167 6.25 -24.59 0.32
CA LYS A 167 6.71 -25.61 -0.63
C LYS A 167 8.22 -25.86 -0.57
N GLU A 168 9.02 -24.81 -0.36
CA GLU A 168 10.46 -24.96 -0.18
C GLU A 168 10.75 -25.74 1.11
N LEU A 169 10.04 -25.42 2.20
CA LEU A 169 10.17 -26.10 3.50
C LEU A 169 9.74 -27.58 3.41
N SER A 170 8.63 -27.90 2.74
CA SER A 170 8.22 -29.29 2.53
C SER A 170 9.28 -30.07 1.75
N SER A 171 9.86 -29.46 0.71
CA SER A 171 10.92 -30.10 -0.07
C SER A 171 12.18 -30.35 0.76
N ILE A 172 12.59 -29.39 1.60
CA ILE A 172 13.77 -29.52 2.48
C ILE A 172 13.55 -30.64 3.52
N LYS A 173 12.37 -30.71 4.14
CA LYS A 173 12.02 -31.79 5.07
C LYS A 173 12.12 -33.17 4.41
N MET A 174 11.66 -33.28 3.16
CA MET A 174 11.75 -34.51 2.39
C MET A 174 13.20 -34.90 2.06
N TYR A 175 14.05 -33.92 1.74
CA TYR A 175 15.48 -34.20 1.54
C TYR A 175 16.17 -34.64 2.82
N ALA A 176 15.84 -34.00 3.94
CA ALA A 176 16.36 -34.38 5.25
C ALA A 176 15.95 -35.83 5.59
N SER A 177 14.67 -36.20 5.40
CA SER A 177 14.23 -37.58 5.67
C SER A 177 14.95 -38.62 4.81
N LEU A 178 15.21 -38.31 3.54
CA LEU A 178 15.98 -39.19 2.66
C LEU A 178 17.45 -39.32 3.07
N LEU A 179 18.07 -38.25 3.59
CA LEU A 179 19.45 -38.26 4.10
C LEU A 179 19.56 -39.02 5.43
N ASP A 180 18.64 -38.76 6.36
CA ASP A 180 18.58 -39.47 7.65
C ASP A 180 18.52 -40.98 7.42
N LYS A 181 17.74 -41.41 6.42
CA LYS A 181 17.64 -42.83 6.04
C LYS A 181 18.91 -43.41 5.45
N ILE A 182 19.74 -42.61 4.80
CA ILE A 182 21.06 -43.05 4.32
C ILE A 182 21.99 -43.24 5.50
N GLU A 183 22.01 -42.28 6.44
CA GLU A 183 22.84 -42.36 7.64
C GLU A 183 22.45 -43.55 8.53
N GLU A 184 21.15 -43.84 8.66
CA GLU A 184 20.65 -44.97 9.46
C GLU A 184 20.83 -46.34 8.79
N SER A 185 20.94 -46.39 7.45
CA SER A 185 21.02 -47.67 6.72
C SER A 185 22.47 -48.10 6.48
N SER A 186 22.85 -49.18 7.16
CA SER A 186 24.17 -49.80 7.06
C SER A 186 24.41 -50.55 5.74
N SER A 187 23.36 -50.87 4.98
CA SER A 187 23.45 -51.55 3.69
C SER A 187 22.38 -51.07 2.71
N LEU A 188 22.65 -51.26 1.41
CA LEU A 188 21.72 -50.92 0.33
C LEU A 188 20.35 -51.60 0.50
N GLU A 189 20.31 -52.87 0.93
CA GLU A 189 19.04 -53.57 1.14
C GLU A 189 18.21 -52.91 2.24
N HIS A 190 18.86 -52.45 3.33
CA HIS A 190 18.19 -51.68 4.38
C HIS A 190 17.68 -50.34 3.85
N TYR A 191 18.48 -49.62 3.07
CA TYR A 191 18.06 -48.37 2.44
C TYR A 191 16.82 -48.56 1.55
N LEU A 192 16.83 -49.58 0.68
CA LEU A 192 15.72 -49.89 -0.21
C LEU A 192 14.46 -50.30 0.56
N ARG A 193 14.58 -51.02 1.69
CA ARG A 193 13.44 -51.31 2.57
C ARG A 193 12.87 -50.03 3.18
N SER A 194 13.72 -49.15 3.69
CA SER A 194 13.30 -47.87 4.28
C SER A 194 12.59 -46.95 3.28
N ILE A 195 13.02 -46.95 2.02
CA ILE A 195 12.32 -46.25 0.92
C ILE A 195 10.98 -46.92 0.61
N LYS A 196 10.98 -48.25 0.48
CA LYS A 196 9.77 -49.03 0.17
C LYS A 196 8.66 -48.78 1.20
N GLU A 197 9.02 -48.70 2.49
CA GLU A 197 8.08 -48.44 3.58
C GLU A 197 7.58 -46.98 3.60
N GLU A 198 8.45 -45.99 3.35
CA GLU A 198 8.06 -44.56 3.36
C GLU A 198 7.04 -44.21 2.29
N PHE A 199 7.28 -44.73 1.09
CA PHE A 199 6.46 -44.45 -0.09
C PHE A 199 5.41 -45.52 -0.34
N ASN A 200 5.29 -46.51 0.56
CA ASN A 200 4.37 -47.63 0.47
C ASN A 200 4.41 -48.31 -0.92
N LEU A 201 5.60 -48.70 -1.36
CA LEU A 201 5.83 -49.33 -2.65
C LEU A 201 5.65 -50.85 -2.59
N LYS A 202 5.22 -51.43 -3.72
CA LYS A 202 5.06 -52.89 -3.86
C LYS A 202 6.42 -53.59 -3.90
N ALA A 203 7.34 -53.07 -4.69
CA ALA A 203 8.70 -53.60 -4.83
C ALA A 203 9.63 -52.54 -5.44
N ILE A 204 10.93 -52.68 -5.17
CA ILE A 204 11.99 -51.92 -5.82
C ILE A 204 12.96 -52.90 -6.46
N ARG A 205 13.29 -52.68 -7.74
CA ARG A 205 14.25 -53.52 -8.48
C ARG A 205 15.33 -52.69 -9.14
N ILE A 206 16.58 -53.11 -8.97
CA ILE A 206 17.74 -52.49 -9.64
C ILE A 206 18.25 -53.44 -10.72
N VAL A 207 18.33 -52.96 -11.95
CA VAL A 207 18.76 -53.74 -13.13
C VAL A 207 19.85 -52.96 -13.87
N PRO A 208 20.98 -53.55 -14.27
CA PRO A 208 21.98 -52.84 -15.07
C PRO A 208 21.41 -52.47 -16.45
N ILE A 209 21.82 -51.32 -17.00
CA ILE A 209 21.48 -50.89 -18.35
C ILE A 209 22.75 -50.67 -19.15
N TYR A 210 22.73 -51.08 -20.42
CA TYR A 210 23.85 -50.96 -21.35
C TYR A 210 23.60 -49.94 -22.47
N GLU A 211 22.41 -49.35 -22.53
CA GLU A 211 21.99 -48.30 -23.48
C GLU A 211 21.37 -47.11 -22.73
N ASP A 212 21.38 -45.92 -23.35
CA ASP A 212 20.79 -44.71 -22.75
C ASP A 212 19.26 -44.81 -22.69
N SER A 213 18.73 -45.30 -21.57
CA SER A 213 17.28 -45.31 -21.33
C SER A 213 16.83 -43.98 -20.74
N SER A 214 15.76 -43.40 -21.29
CA SER A 214 15.06 -42.27 -20.68
C SER A 214 14.24 -42.70 -19.47
N LYS A 215 13.81 -41.73 -18.66
CA LYS A 215 12.78 -41.96 -17.63
C LYS A 215 11.52 -42.48 -18.29
N GLU A 216 10.98 -43.58 -17.77
CA GLU A 216 9.81 -44.23 -18.34
C GLU A 216 8.78 -44.48 -17.25
N ILE A 217 7.55 -44.06 -17.52
CA ILE A 217 6.37 -44.45 -16.74
C ILE A 217 5.73 -45.58 -17.55
N ASP A 218 5.63 -46.77 -16.97
CA ASP A 218 4.94 -47.91 -17.58
C ASP A 218 3.59 -48.13 -16.88
N PRO A 219 2.47 -47.70 -17.51
CA PRO A 219 1.14 -47.88 -16.95
C PRO A 219 0.71 -49.35 -16.91
N SER A 220 1.30 -50.22 -17.73
CA SER A 220 0.90 -51.62 -17.87
C SER A 220 1.39 -52.49 -16.70
N THR A 221 2.58 -52.17 -16.18
CA THR A 221 3.22 -52.86 -15.05
C THR A 221 3.12 -52.09 -13.73
N TYR A 222 2.44 -50.94 -13.75
CA TYR A 222 2.37 -50.00 -12.63
C TYR A 222 3.75 -49.63 -12.08
N SER A 223 4.68 -49.29 -12.98
CA SER A 223 6.07 -49.01 -12.59
C SER A 223 6.62 -47.69 -13.11
N PHE A 224 7.48 -47.08 -12.30
CA PHE A 224 8.27 -45.92 -12.66
C PHE A 224 9.73 -46.32 -12.71
N HIS A 225 10.36 -46.02 -13.83
CA HIS A 225 11.74 -46.38 -14.09
C HIS A 225 12.63 -45.15 -14.15
N VAL A 226 13.67 -45.16 -13.32
CA VAL A 226 14.66 -44.09 -13.24
C VAL A 226 16.03 -44.62 -13.63
N PRO A 227 16.66 -44.07 -14.67
CA PRO A 227 18.06 -44.35 -14.97
C PRO A 227 18.97 -43.62 -13.97
N ILE A 228 19.99 -44.30 -13.49
CA ILE A 228 21.02 -43.77 -12.58
C ILE A 228 22.39 -44.09 -13.17
N GLU A 229 23.30 -43.13 -13.04
CA GLU A 229 24.71 -43.30 -13.36
C GLU A 229 25.46 -43.67 -12.07
N LEU A 230 26.18 -44.79 -12.13
CA LEU A 230 27.05 -45.28 -11.06
C LEU A 230 28.51 -44.93 -11.41
N GLU A 231 29.43 -45.04 -10.45
CA GLU A 231 30.86 -44.73 -10.71
C GLU A 231 31.44 -45.61 -11.83
N LYS A 232 30.97 -46.86 -11.92
CA LYS A 232 31.31 -47.85 -12.97
C LYS A 232 30.03 -48.44 -13.59
N GLY A 233 29.39 -47.70 -14.50
CA GLY A 233 28.29 -48.19 -15.34
C GLY A 233 26.94 -47.48 -15.13
N LYS A 234 25.88 -47.96 -15.77
CA LYS A 234 24.51 -47.41 -15.66
C LYS A 234 23.52 -48.46 -15.16
N ALA A 235 22.50 -48.02 -14.42
CA ALA A 235 21.47 -48.87 -13.83
C ALA A 235 20.07 -48.27 -13.94
N LYS A 236 19.05 -49.12 -14.01
CA LYS A 236 17.62 -48.80 -13.96
C LYS A 236 17.12 -49.17 -12.58
N VAL A 237 16.58 -48.20 -11.87
CA VAL A 237 15.78 -48.49 -10.67
C VAL A 237 14.32 -48.43 -11.06
N SER A 238 13.64 -49.56 -10.83
CA SER A 238 12.23 -49.77 -11.15
C SER A 238 11.45 -49.81 -9.85
N PHE A 239 10.61 -48.81 -9.64
CA PHE A 239 9.69 -48.73 -8.51
C PHE A 239 8.32 -49.26 -8.95
N TYR A 240 7.80 -50.25 -8.25
CA TYR A 240 6.46 -50.81 -8.49
C TYR A 240 5.48 -50.26 -7.47
N PHE A 241 4.38 -49.69 -7.94
CA PHE A 241 3.37 -49.06 -7.09
C PHE A 241 2.27 -50.05 -6.70
N ASN A 242 1.55 -49.71 -5.62
CA ASN A 242 0.37 -50.45 -5.20
C ASN A 242 -0.89 -49.97 -5.93
N ASN A 243 -0.95 -48.69 -6.31
CA ASN A 243 -2.10 -48.08 -6.97
C ASN A 243 -1.70 -47.35 -8.27
N PRO A 244 -2.40 -47.55 -9.41
CA PRO A 244 -2.15 -46.82 -10.65
C PRO A 244 -2.24 -45.30 -10.54
N LEU A 245 -3.01 -44.77 -9.58
CA LEU A 245 -3.15 -43.31 -9.38
C LEU A 245 -1.84 -42.66 -8.93
N GLU A 246 -0.96 -43.41 -8.26
CA GLU A 246 0.34 -42.92 -7.76
C GLU A 246 1.30 -42.56 -8.90
N LEU A 247 1.10 -43.13 -10.10
CA LEU A 247 1.88 -42.80 -11.29
C LEU A 247 1.62 -41.38 -11.82
N TYR A 248 0.54 -40.73 -11.39
CA TYR A 248 0.21 -39.36 -11.79
C TYR A 248 0.68 -38.31 -10.78
N ASP A 249 1.16 -38.74 -9.61
CA ASP A 249 1.66 -37.83 -8.58
C ASP A 249 3.09 -37.38 -8.91
N LYS A 250 3.19 -36.15 -9.45
CA LYS A 250 4.47 -35.55 -9.85
C LYS A 250 5.43 -35.31 -8.67
N GLU A 251 4.92 -35.13 -7.46
CA GLU A 251 5.75 -34.90 -6.28
C GLU A 251 6.36 -36.20 -5.80
N LEU A 252 5.54 -37.26 -5.73
CA LEU A 252 5.99 -38.63 -5.44
C LEU A 252 7.07 -39.09 -6.42
N LEU A 253 6.82 -38.96 -7.74
CA LEU A 253 7.79 -39.37 -8.76
C LEU A 253 9.12 -38.61 -8.66
N LYS A 254 9.08 -37.30 -8.35
CA LYS A 254 10.29 -36.50 -8.13
C LYS A 254 11.06 -36.95 -6.89
N ASN A 255 10.35 -37.33 -5.82
CA ASN A 255 10.99 -37.80 -4.60
C ASN A 255 11.64 -39.17 -4.80
N LEU A 256 10.97 -40.08 -5.51
CA LEU A 256 11.54 -41.37 -5.90
C LEU A 256 12.73 -41.22 -6.84
N GLU A 257 12.69 -40.28 -7.79
CA GLU A 257 13.85 -39.96 -8.61
C GLU A 257 15.06 -39.54 -7.76
N LYS A 258 14.85 -38.69 -6.76
CA LYS A 258 15.94 -38.25 -5.85
C LYS A 258 16.47 -39.42 -5.02
N ALA A 259 15.58 -40.21 -4.42
CA ALA A 259 15.93 -41.41 -3.67
C ALA A 259 16.74 -42.39 -4.53
N SER A 260 16.36 -42.53 -5.80
CA SER A 260 17.06 -43.41 -6.74
C SER A 260 18.49 -42.94 -7.04
N LYS A 261 18.72 -41.63 -7.13
CA LYS A 261 20.06 -41.08 -7.39
C LYS A 261 21.02 -41.35 -6.23
N LEU A 262 20.52 -41.35 -5.00
CA LEU A 262 21.31 -41.57 -3.79
C LEU A 262 21.84 -43.02 -3.65
N ILE A 263 21.31 -43.95 -4.45
CA ILE A 263 21.82 -45.34 -4.53
C ILE A 263 23.28 -45.38 -5.02
N ASN A 264 23.72 -44.36 -5.77
CA ASN A 264 25.11 -44.24 -6.21
C ASN A 264 26.12 -44.24 -5.05
N LEU A 265 25.72 -43.86 -3.84
CA LEU A 265 26.56 -43.87 -2.65
C LEU A 265 26.86 -45.28 -2.12
N TYR A 266 26.07 -46.28 -2.53
CA TYR A 266 26.19 -47.66 -2.05
C TYR A 266 26.72 -48.64 -3.09
N ILE A 267 26.73 -48.28 -4.38
CA ILE A 267 27.15 -49.16 -5.47
C ILE A 267 28.20 -48.45 -6.33
N GLU A 268 29.46 -48.92 -6.25
CA GLU A 268 30.53 -48.46 -7.15
C GLU A 268 30.22 -48.82 -8.61
N GLY A 269 29.66 -50.02 -8.87
CA GLY A 269 29.19 -50.43 -10.19
C GLY A 269 28.84 -51.91 -10.27
N PHE A 270 28.37 -52.35 -11.44
CA PHE A 270 28.14 -53.77 -11.75
C PHE A 270 29.36 -54.34 -12.47
N GLU A 271 30.31 -54.92 -11.73
CA GLU A 271 31.48 -55.59 -12.32
C GLU A 271 31.06 -56.96 -12.93
N GLU A 272 31.12 -57.04 -14.26
CA GLU A 272 30.89 -58.20 -15.15
C GLU A 272 29.44 -58.60 -15.55
N LYS A 273 29.25 -58.75 -16.87
CA LYS A 273 28.00 -59.17 -17.55
C LYS A 273 27.41 -60.49 -17.05
N SER A 274 28.21 -61.35 -16.41
CA SER A 274 27.82 -62.68 -15.94
C SER A 274 27.32 -62.70 -14.49
N LYS A 275 27.50 -61.61 -13.72
CA LYS A 275 27.14 -61.51 -12.29
C LYS A 275 26.31 -60.27 -11.94
N ALA A 276 25.57 -59.71 -12.89
CA ALA A 276 24.63 -58.64 -12.59
C ALA A 276 23.52 -59.14 -11.65
N LYS A 277 23.67 -58.88 -10.35
CA LYS A 277 22.65 -59.18 -9.35
C LYS A 277 21.49 -58.20 -9.52
N VAL A 278 20.33 -58.73 -9.86
CA VAL A 278 19.06 -58.02 -9.70
C VAL A 278 18.82 -57.90 -8.19
N ILE A 279 18.97 -56.69 -7.65
CA ILE A 279 18.64 -56.42 -6.25
C ILE A 279 17.16 -56.09 -6.22
N ALA A 280 16.37 -56.95 -5.57
CA ALA A 280 14.92 -56.83 -5.47
C ALA A 280 14.50 -56.84 -4.00
N VAL A 281 13.76 -55.82 -3.58
CA VAL A 281 13.27 -55.61 -2.21
C VAL A 281 11.79 -55.27 -2.21
#